data_AF-A0A9N9D8I1-F1
#
_entry.id   AF-A0A9N9D8I1-F1
#
_cell.length_a   1.000
_cell.length_b   1.000
_cell.length_c   1.000
_cell.angle_alpha   90.00
_cell.angle_beta   90.00
_cell.angle_gamma   90.00
#
_symmetry.space_group_name_H-M   'P 1'
#
loop_
_entity.id
_entity.type
_entity.pdbx_description
1 polymer ?
#
loop_
_entity_poly.entity_id
_entity_poly.type
_entity_poly.pdbx_seq_one_letter_code
_entity_poly.pdbx_strand_id
1 'polypeptide(L)'
;AQKRPIEVTYEETSTMLDKSPSKKAKSTKPVDREKSANLKKLIDELLSNYIHPQIDEVVEESGGLYKRYKEYKKDNSKEASNALVFDDVRKQIPK
;
A
#
# COMPACT_ATOMS: atom_id res chain seq x y z
N ALA A 1 -28.59 -52.16 10.41
CA ALA A 1 -27.22 -52.65 10.59
C ALA A 1 -26.36 -51.50 11.11
N GLN A 2 -25.91 -51.60 12.36
CA GLN A 2 -25.05 -50.59 13.02
C GLN A 2 -23.61 -50.74 12.50
N LYS A 3 -23.05 -49.68 11.90
CA LYS A 3 -21.66 -49.64 11.46
C LYS A 3 -20.78 -49.21 12.64
N ARG A 4 -19.82 -50.05 13.03
CA ARG A 4 -18.84 -49.78 14.10
C ARG A 4 -17.85 -48.70 13.65
N PRO A 5 -17.38 -47.80 14.52
CA PRO A 5 -16.30 -46.87 14.20
C PRO A 5 -14.94 -47.59 14.16
N ILE A 6 -14.09 -47.18 13.22
CA ILE A 6 -12.74 -47.71 12.99
C ILE A 6 -11.77 -46.98 13.93
N GLU A 7 -11.04 -47.73 14.77
CA GLU A 7 -9.92 -47.22 15.55
C GLU A 7 -8.77 -46.82 14.62
N VAL A 8 -8.33 -45.56 14.71
CA VAL A 8 -7.16 -45.07 13.98
C VAL A 8 -5.99 -45.06 14.97
N THR A 9 -5.04 -45.95 14.76
CA THR A 9 -3.78 -46.02 15.50
C THR A 9 -2.86 -44.87 15.09
N TYR A 10 -2.42 -44.06 16.04
CA TYR A 10 -1.43 -43.01 15.84
C TYR A 10 -0.03 -43.58 16.06
N GLU A 11 0.71 -43.82 14.98
CA GLU A 11 2.15 -44.05 15.05
C GLU A 11 2.88 -42.70 14.97
N GLU A 12 3.50 -42.37 16.10
CA GLU A 12 4.34 -41.23 16.36
C GLU A 12 5.66 -41.37 15.58
N THR A 13 5.85 -40.60 14.50
CA THR A 13 7.13 -40.52 13.79
C THR A 13 7.90 -39.30 14.24
N SER A 14 8.76 -39.51 15.25
CA SER A 14 9.77 -38.56 15.70
C SER A 14 10.89 -38.44 14.66
N THR A 15 10.86 -37.37 13.86
CA THR A 15 11.97 -37.00 12.98
C THR A 15 12.86 -35.98 13.68
N MET A 16 13.96 -36.44 14.29
CA MET A 16 15.06 -35.57 14.71
C MET A 16 15.74 -35.01 13.45
N LEU A 17 15.44 -33.75 13.12
CA LEU A 17 16.05 -33.04 11.98
C LEU A 17 17.47 -32.61 12.36
N ASP A 18 18.41 -33.33 11.78
CA ASP A 18 19.86 -33.16 11.84
C ASP A 18 20.32 -31.75 11.41
N LYS A 19 21.37 -31.26 12.06
CA LYS A 19 21.89 -29.89 11.91
C LYS A 19 22.49 -29.68 10.52
N SER A 20 21.88 -28.80 9.71
CA SER A 20 22.51 -28.30 8.48
C SER A 20 23.40 -27.07 8.77
N PRO A 21 24.64 -26.99 8.25
CA PRO A 21 25.48 -25.81 8.41
C PRO A 21 24.94 -24.68 7.52
N SER A 22 24.51 -23.59 8.15
CA SER A 22 24.10 -22.37 7.45
C SER A 22 25.28 -21.80 6.67
N LYS A 23 25.24 -21.97 5.34
CA LYS A 23 26.18 -21.29 4.43
C LYS A 23 25.94 -19.78 4.55
N LYS A 24 26.85 -19.06 5.22
CA LYS A 24 26.91 -17.59 5.14
C LYS A 24 27.07 -17.20 3.67
N ALA A 25 26.06 -16.50 3.13
CA ALA A 25 26.15 -15.89 1.81
C ALA A 25 27.36 -14.93 1.80
N LYS A 26 28.21 -15.03 0.77
CA LYS A 26 29.31 -14.08 0.56
C LYS A 26 28.70 -12.69 0.36
N SER A 27 29.10 -11.75 1.22
CA SER A 27 28.78 -10.32 1.06
C SER A 27 29.14 -9.89 -0.35
N THR A 28 28.14 -9.45 -1.10
CA THR A 28 28.31 -8.90 -2.44
C THR A 28 29.22 -7.68 -2.38
N LYS A 29 30.15 -7.61 -3.34
CA LYS A 29 31.21 -6.60 -3.49
C LYS A 29 30.73 -5.17 -3.20
N PRO A 30 31.62 -4.26 -2.75
CA PRO A 30 31.24 -2.87 -2.54
C PRO A 30 30.67 -2.32 -3.84
N VAL A 31 29.40 -1.92 -3.80
CA VAL A 31 28.81 -1.08 -4.84
C VAL A 31 29.72 0.15 -4.91
N ASP A 32 30.33 0.36 -6.07
CA ASP A 32 31.20 1.49 -6.36
C ASP A 32 30.50 2.77 -5.86
N ARG A 33 31.04 3.33 -4.78
CA ARG A 33 30.39 4.38 -3.96
C ARG A 33 30.11 5.63 -4.78
N GLU A 34 30.87 5.83 -5.86
CA GLU A 34 30.68 6.91 -6.83
C GLU A 34 29.45 6.66 -7.72
N LYS A 35 29.28 5.43 -8.22
CA LYS A 35 28.12 5.05 -9.04
C LYS A 35 26.82 5.11 -8.24
N SER A 36 26.84 4.72 -6.97
CA SER A 36 25.66 4.83 -6.11
C SER A 36 25.32 6.29 -5.76
N ALA A 37 26.32 7.15 -5.61
CA ALA A 37 26.11 8.58 -5.40
C ALA A 37 25.53 9.28 -6.64
N ASN A 38 26.01 8.95 -7.84
CA ASN A 38 25.51 9.51 -9.09
C ASN A 38 24.09 9.05 -9.40
N LEU A 39 23.79 7.76 -9.15
CA LEU A 39 22.43 7.24 -9.27
C LEU A 39 21.46 7.95 -8.29
N LYS A 40 21.90 8.17 -7.04
CA LYS A 40 21.11 8.89 -6.05
C LYS A 40 20.83 10.33 -6.49
N LYS A 41 21.84 11.05 -6.99
CA LYS A 41 21.67 12.42 -7.50
C LYS A 41 20.68 12.49 -8.65
N LEU A 42 20.76 11.54 -9.60
CA LEU A 42 19.83 11.49 -10.73
C LEU A 42 18.39 11.23 -10.27
N ILE A 43 18.19 10.35 -9.28
CA ILE A 43 16.87 10.10 -8.68
C ILE A 43 16.34 11.37 -8.00
N ASP A 44 17.16 12.06 -7.21
CA ASP A 44 16.76 13.29 -6.50
C ASP A 44 16.40 14.41 -7.49
N GLU A 45 17.16 14.56 -8.59
CA GLU A 45 16.89 15.54 -9.65
C GLU A 45 15.60 15.23 -10.43
N LEU A 46 15.36 13.96 -10.77
CA LEU A 46 14.12 13.54 -11.44
C LEU A 46 12.90 13.76 -10.54
N LEU A 47 13.00 13.46 -9.24
CA LEU A 47 11.93 13.71 -8.29
C LEU A 47 11.68 15.21 -8.09
N SER A 48 12.73 16.02 -8.00
CA SER A 48 12.64 17.48 -7.91
C SER A 48 11.92 18.11 -9.10
N ASN A 49 12.21 17.64 -10.32
CA ASN A 49 11.56 18.15 -11.54
C ASN A 49 10.15 17.61 -11.74
N TYR A 50 9.81 16.47 -11.12
CA TYR A 50 8.49 15.84 -11.20
C TYR A 50 7.49 16.39 -10.18
N ILE A 51 7.93 17.13 -9.15
CA ILE A 51 7.03 17.91 -8.29
C ILE A 51 6.54 19.11 -9.11
N HIS A 52 5.61 18.82 -10.01
CA HIS A 52 4.92 19.77 -10.85
C HIS A 52 4.00 20.61 -9.95
N PRO A 53 3.91 21.94 -10.13
CA PRO A 53 3.02 22.82 -9.34
C PRO A 53 1.52 22.48 -9.44
N GLN A 54 1.15 21.45 -10.22
CA GLN A 54 -0.21 20.90 -10.25
C GLN A 54 -0.55 20.05 -9.03
N ILE A 55 0.44 19.53 -8.30
CA ILE A 55 0.19 18.71 -7.10
C ILE A 55 -0.34 19.58 -5.96
N ASP A 56 0.17 20.81 -5.80
CA ASP A 56 -0.28 21.70 -4.73
C ASP A 56 -1.75 22.12 -4.91
N GLU A 57 -2.17 22.41 -6.15
CA GLU A 57 -3.55 22.78 -6.47
C GLU A 57 -4.52 21.61 -6.24
N VAL A 58 -4.14 20.39 -6.68
CA VAL A 58 -4.96 19.17 -6.49
C VAL A 58 -5.02 18.75 -5.00
N VAL A 59 -3.94 18.94 -4.24
CA VAL A 59 -3.90 18.63 -2.81
C VAL A 59 -4.82 19.57 -2.01
N GLU A 60 -4.77 20.88 -2.27
CA GLU A 60 -5.65 21.85 -1.60
C GLU A 60 -7.13 21.65 -1.96
N GLU A 61 -7.44 21.41 -3.25
CA GLU A 61 -8.80 21.12 -3.70
C GLU A 61 -9.34 19.81 -3.09
N SER A 62 -8.51 18.76 -3.02
CA SER A 62 -8.90 17.49 -2.41
C SER A 62 -9.19 17.62 -0.91
N GLY A 63 -8.46 18.50 -0.22
CA GLY A 63 -8.71 18.84 1.19
C GLY A 63 -10.07 19.49 1.40
N GLY A 64 -10.45 20.43 0.52
CA GLY A 64 -11.77 21.06 0.53
C GLY A 64 -12.91 20.08 0.27
N LEU A 65 -12.73 19.15 -0.68
CA LEU A 65 -13.72 18.12 -0.99
C LEU A 65 -13.92 17.13 0.16
N TYR A 66 -12.83 16.71 0.82
CA TYR A 66 -12.91 15.81 1.95
C TYR A 66 -13.61 16.46 3.16
N LYS A 67 -13.36 17.75 3.42
CA LYS A 67 -14.07 18.51 4.47
C LYS A 67 -15.58 18.55 4.20
N ARG A 68 -16.00 18.89 2.98
CA ARG A 68 -17.42 18.87 2.58
C ARG A 68 -18.07 17.50 2.74
N TYR A 69 -17.38 16.45 2.29
CA TYR A 69 -17.84 15.07 2.50
C TYR A 69 -18.06 14.75 3.98
N LYS A 70 -17.11 15.12 4.86
CA LYS A 70 -17.22 14.91 6.30
C LYS A 70 -18.39 15.66 6.93
N GLU A 71 -18.72 16.84 6.42
CA GLU A 71 -19.87 17.62 6.87
C GLU A 71 -21.18 16.94 6.48
N TYR A 72 -21.37 16.60 5.20
CA TYR A 72 -22.57 15.88 4.76
C TYR A 72 -22.71 14.52 5.42
N LYS A 73 -21.61 13.85 5.74
CA LYS A 73 -21.63 12.54 6.39
C LYS A 73 -22.22 12.53 7.80
N LYS A 74 -22.36 13.69 8.45
CA LYS A 74 -22.99 13.80 9.77
C LYS A 74 -24.46 13.41 9.71
N ASP A 75 -25.14 13.79 8.63
CA ASP A 75 -26.58 13.64 8.47
C ASP A 75 -26.98 12.66 7.35
N ASN A 76 -26.01 12.16 6.57
CA ASN A 76 -26.26 11.35 5.37
C ASN A 76 -25.44 10.04 5.32
N SER A 77 -25.90 9.08 4.51
CA SER A 77 -25.14 7.86 4.18
C SER A 77 -23.90 8.17 3.33
N LYS A 78 -23.00 7.18 3.15
CA LYS A 78 -21.73 7.40 2.42
C LYS A 78 -21.99 7.78 0.98
N GLU A 79 -22.89 7.04 0.37
CA GLU A 79 -23.30 7.18 -1.01
C GLU A 79 -24.00 8.53 -1.22
N ALA A 80 -24.90 8.92 -0.30
CA ALA A 80 -25.59 10.20 -0.36
C ALA A 80 -24.63 11.39 -0.20
N SER A 81 -23.71 11.36 0.76
CA SER A 81 -22.71 12.43 0.93
C SER A 81 -21.78 12.55 -0.28
N ASN A 82 -21.37 11.43 -0.87
CA ASN A 82 -20.55 11.46 -2.09
C ASN A 82 -21.31 12.14 -3.24
N ALA A 83 -22.57 11.77 -3.45
CA ALA A 83 -23.40 12.38 -4.50
C ALA A 83 -23.54 13.90 -4.33
N LEU A 84 -23.76 14.37 -3.10
CA LEU A 84 -23.85 15.81 -2.81
C LEU A 84 -22.54 16.55 -3.12
N VAL A 85 -21.39 15.97 -2.76
CA VAL A 85 -20.08 16.56 -3.10
C VAL A 85 -19.90 16.62 -4.62
N PHE A 86 -20.28 15.57 -5.36
CA PHE A 86 -20.21 15.57 -6.82
C PHE A 86 -21.12 16.62 -7.46
N ASP A 87 -22.35 16.78 -6.97
CA ASP A 87 -23.29 17.78 -7.49
C ASP A 87 -22.75 19.20 -7.30
N ASP A 88 -22.15 19.50 -6.14
CA ASP A 88 -21.56 20.81 -5.88
C ASP A 88 -20.32 21.09 -6.73
N VAL A 89 -19.49 20.08 -6.99
CA VAL A 89 -18.38 20.20 -7.95
C VAL A 89 -18.92 20.48 -9.34
N ARG A 90 -19.95 19.75 -9.77
CA ARG A 90 -20.53 19.88 -11.11
C ARG A 90 -21.14 21.27 -11.35
N LYS A 91 -21.71 21.91 -10.32
CA LYS A 91 -22.25 23.29 -10.40
C LYS A 91 -21.17 24.36 -10.62
N GLN A 92 -19.91 24.07 -10.25
CA GLN A 92 -18.79 25.00 -10.41
C GLN A 92 -18.18 24.95 -11.82
N ILE A 93 -18.52 23.93 -12.61
CA ILE A 93 -18.06 23.81 -14.00
C ILE A 93 -18.99 24.67 -14.89
N PRO A 94 -18.45 25.68 -15.61
CA PRO A 94 -19.24 26.48 -16.53
C PRO A 94 -19.86 25.62 -17.65
N LYS A 95 -21.04 25.99 -18.13
CA LYS A 95 -21.76 25.30 -19.22
C LYS A 95 -21.31 25.77 -20.60
#